data_AF-A0A9X8ZXH1-F1
#
_entry.id   AF-A0A9X8ZXH1-F1
#
_cell.length_a   1.000
_cell.length_b   1.000
_cell.length_c   1.000
_cell.angle_alpha   90.00
_cell.angle_beta   90.00
_cell.angle_gamma   90.00
#
_symmetry.space_group_name_H-M   'P 1'
#
loop_
_entity.id
_entity.type
_entity.pdbx_description
1 polymer ?
#
loop_
_entity_poly.entity_id
_entity_poly.type
_entity_poly.pdbx_seq_one_letter_code
_entity_poly.pdbx_strand_id
1 'polypeptide(L)'
;MSCNENKHHGSSHCVVDVVKFINELQDCSTTTCGSGCEIPFLGAHNSASVANTRPFILYTKTGEPFEAFAPTASLSSCRSPIFRVESVDDDSCAVLRVLTVVLGDTS
;
A
#
# COMPACT_ATOMS: atom_id res chain seq x y z
N MET A 1 -0.19 -17.07 -1.37
CA MET A 1 -0.86 -16.05 -2.21
C MET A 1 -0.42 -16.25 -3.66
N SER A 2 -1.00 -17.23 -4.36
CA SER A 2 -0.69 -17.50 -5.77
C SER A 2 -1.98 -17.33 -6.56
N CYS A 3 -1.96 -16.44 -7.56
CA CYS A 3 -3.10 -16.18 -8.44
C CYS A 3 -3.16 -17.24 -9.56
N ASN A 4 -3.23 -18.52 -9.20
CA ASN A 4 -3.44 -19.56 -10.20
C ASN A 4 -4.11 -20.80 -9.63
N GLU A 5 -5.42 -20.75 -9.45
CA GLU A 5 -6.23 -21.97 -9.39
C GLU A 5 -7.47 -21.83 -10.26
N ASN A 6 -7.46 -22.60 -11.35
CA ASN A 6 -8.54 -22.79 -12.29
C ASN A 6 -9.77 -23.42 -11.61
N LYS A 7 -10.69 -22.64 -11.05
CA LYS A 7 -12.11 -23.05 -10.86
C LYS A 7 -13.06 -21.86 -10.96
N HIS A 8 -14.10 -22.07 -11.75
CA HIS A 8 -15.16 -21.14 -12.08
C HIS A 8 -15.90 -20.58 -10.84
N HIS A 9 -15.74 -19.29 -10.56
CA HIS A 9 -16.76 -18.35 -10.07
C HIS A 9 -16.21 -16.91 -10.29
N GLY A 10 -17.09 -15.94 -10.55
CA GLY A 10 -16.80 -14.67 -11.23
C GLY A 10 -15.68 -13.80 -10.64
N SER A 11 -14.96 -13.14 -11.56
CA SER A 11 -13.97 -12.05 -11.40
C SER A 11 -12.85 -12.26 -10.37
N SER A 12 -11.66 -12.63 -10.87
CA SER A 12 -10.40 -12.60 -10.12
C SER A 12 -9.99 -11.16 -9.79
N HIS A 13 -10.46 -10.62 -8.66
CA HIS A 13 -10.13 -9.30 -8.14
C HIS A 13 -8.74 -9.24 -7.49
N CYS A 14 -7.74 -9.94 -8.02
CA CYS A 14 -6.46 -10.17 -7.34
C CYS A 14 -5.73 -8.90 -6.89
N VAL A 15 -5.83 -7.80 -7.64
CA VAL A 15 -5.23 -6.52 -7.24
C VAL A 15 -6.09 -5.82 -6.19
N VAL A 16 -7.41 -5.80 -6.36
CA VAL A 16 -8.34 -5.15 -5.42
C VAL A 16 -8.30 -5.84 -4.07
N ASP A 17 -8.29 -7.17 -4.03
CA ASP A 17 -8.23 -7.95 -2.79
C ASP A 17 -6.96 -7.64 -2.01
N VAL A 18 -5.82 -7.52 -2.70
CA VAL A 18 -4.55 -7.13 -2.08
C VAL A 18 -4.60 -5.68 -1.57
N VAL A 19 -5.16 -4.76 -2.34
CA VAL A 19 -5.27 -3.35 -1.93
C VAL A 19 -6.24 -3.18 -0.75
N LYS A 20 -7.36 -3.92 -0.71
CA LYS A 20 -8.29 -3.98 0.44
C LYS A 20 -7.60 -4.53 1.68
N PHE A 21 -6.88 -5.65 1.54
CA PHE A 21 -6.11 -6.22 2.64
C PHE A 21 -5.05 -5.25 3.19
N ILE A 22 -4.35 -4.52 2.31
CA ILE A 22 -3.39 -3.48 2.73
C ILE A 22 -4.11 -2.32 3.45
N ASN A 23 -5.31 -1.94 3.01
CA ASN A 23 -6.11 -0.91 3.70
C ASN A 23 -6.49 -1.35 5.11
N GLU A 24 -7.04 -2.55 5.26
CA GLU A 24 -7.42 -3.14 6.55
C GLU A 24 -6.24 -3.21 7.53
N LEU A 25 -5.06 -3.62 7.05
CA LEU A 25 -3.84 -3.67 7.86
C LEU A 25 -3.43 -2.28 8.36
N GLN A 26 -3.57 -1.24 7.53
CA GLN A 26 -3.22 0.13 7.90
C GLN A 26 -4.22 0.73 8.89
N ASP A 27 -5.51 0.50 8.70
CA ASP A 27 -6.56 0.96 9.62
C ASP A 27 -6.40 0.34 11.03
N CYS A 28 -6.02 -0.95 11.08
CA CYS A 28 -5.78 -1.66 12.33
C CYS A 28 -4.58 -1.15 13.16
N SER A 29 -3.75 -0.28 12.61
CA SER A 29 -2.66 0.37 13.35
C SER A 29 -3.12 1.60 14.14
N THR A 30 -4.30 2.16 13.82
CA THR A 30 -4.86 3.37 14.45
C THR A 30 -5.94 3.08 15.50
N THR A 31 -6.53 1.88 15.45
CA THR A 31 -7.54 1.38 16.38
C THR A 31 -6.96 0.19 17.15
N THR A 32 -7.35 -0.02 18.41
CA THR A 32 -6.91 -1.15 19.24
C THR A 32 -7.28 -2.51 18.62
N CYS A 33 -6.47 -3.00 17.68
CA CYS A 33 -6.60 -4.34 17.10
C CYS A 33 -5.93 -5.37 18.03
N GLY A 34 -6.55 -6.56 18.16
CA GLY A 34 -6.19 -7.56 19.16
C GLY A 34 -4.77 -8.10 18.97
N SER A 35 -3.90 -7.97 19.96
CA SER A 35 -2.50 -8.38 19.93
C SER A 35 -2.31 -9.91 19.86
N GLY A 36 -2.21 -10.48 18.67
CA GLY A 36 -1.83 -11.88 18.43
C GLY A 36 -0.62 -12.01 17.51
N CYS A 37 0.24 -13.02 17.74
CA CYS A 37 1.43 -13.31 16.90
C CYS A 37 1.08 -13.66 15.44
N GLU A 38 -0.18 -14.02 15.18
CA GLU A 38 -0.70 -14.37 13.86
C GLU A 38 -1.09 -13.14 13.02
N ILE A 39 -1.13 -11.95 13.64
CA ILE A 39 -1.49 -10.71 12.95
C ILE A 39 -0.19 -10.00 12.58
N PRO A 40 0.09 -9.79 11.28
CA PRO A 40 1.29 -9.11 10.82
C PRO A 40 1.15 -7.60 11.09
N PHE A 41 1.28 -7.22 12.35
CA PHE A 41 1.19 -5.84 12.78
C PHE A 41 2.25 -5.01 12.06
N LEU A 42 1.78 -3.85 11.62
CA LEU A 42 2.60 -2.70 11.32
C LEU A 42 3.14 -2.19 12.68
N GLY A 43 4.30 -2.72 13.09
CA GLY A 43 4.80 -2.61 14.47
C GLY A 43 4.60 -1.22 15.09
N ALA A 44 3.84 -1.13 16.18
CA ALA A 44 3.59 0.14 16.85
C ALA A 44 4.92 0.78 17.26
N HIS A 45 5.21 1.98 16.74
CA HIS A 45 6.36 2.75 17.17
C HIS A 45 5.85 3.92 18.00
N ASN A 46 6.12 3.88 19.30
CA ASN A 46 5.58 4.78 20.32
C ASN A 46 5.91 6.27 20.11
N SER A 47 6.81 6.59 19.18
CA SER A 47 7.25 7.95 18.83
C SER A 47 6.80 8.41 17.43
N ALA A 48 6.13 7.56 16.65
CA ALA A 48 5.62 7.93 15.33
C ALA A 48 4.11 8.20 15.41
N SER A 49 3.71 9.46 15.22
CA SER A 49 2.29 9.88 15.13
C SER A 49 1.59 9.42 13.85
N VAL A 50 2.33 8.81 12.93
CA VAL A 50 1.86 8.36 11.63
C VAL A 50 1.89 6.83 11.62
N ALA A 51 0.71 6.23 11.47
CA ALA A 51 0.52 4.81 11.18
C ALA A 51 1.58 4.32 10.18
N ASN A 52 2.34 3.26 10.53
CA ASN A 52 3.26 2.68 9.57
C ASN A 52 2.46 2.29 8.34
N THR A 53 2.89 2.76 7.18
CA THR A 53 2.27 2.41 5.91
C THR A 53 2.92 1.13 5.38
N ARG A 54 2.16 0.24 4.73
CA ARG A 54 2.74 -0.81 3.88
C ARG A 54 2.86 -0.26 2.45
N PRO A 55 4.04 0.27 2.05
CA PRO A 55 4.23 0.74 0.68
C PRO A 55 4.19 -0.43 -0.29
N PHE A 56 3.61 -0.19 -1.46
CA PHE A 56 3.55 -1.18 -2.53
C PHE A 56 3.73 -0.51 -3.90
N ILE A 57 4.05 -1.33 -4.91
CA ILE A 57 4.20 -0.92 -6.31
C ILE A 57 3.10 -1.62 -7.11
N LEU A 58 2.43 -0.85 -7.97
CA LEU A 58 1.53 -1.40 -8.97
C LEU A 58 2.30 -1.60 -10.27
N TYR A 59 2.07 -2.73 -10.92
CA TYR A 59 2.62 -3.00 -12.24
C TYR A 59 1.53 -2.88 -13.29
N THR A 60 1.87 -2.24 -14.41
CA THR A 60 1.05 -2.17 -15.60
C THR A 60 0.94 -3.53 -16.28
N LYS A 61 0.05 -3.67 -17.27
CA LYS A 61 -0.10 -4.91 -18.04
C LYS A 61 1.18 -5.34 -18.77
N THR A 62 2.10 -4.41 -19.03
CA THR A 62 3.39 -4.69 -19.67
C THR A 62 4.48 -5.09 -18.67
N GLY A 63 4.18 -5.10 -17.36
CA GLY A 63 5.16 -5.40 -16.31
C GLY A 63 5.99 -4.20 -15.87
N GLU A 64 5.71 -3.00 -16.37
CA GLU A 64 6.38 -1.77 -15.94
C GLU A 64 5.71 -1.19 -14.69
N PRO A 65 6.46 -0.60 -13.74
CA PRO A 65 5.88 0.10 -12.60
C PRO A 65 4.95 1.23 -13.04
N PHE A 66 3.79 1.33 -12.39
CA PHE A 66 2.90 2.48 -12.54
C PHE A 66 3.45 3.65 -11.74
N GLU A 67 3.71 4.78 -12.37
CA GLU A 67 4.28 5.96 -11.72
C GLU A 67 3.30 7.13 -11.67
N ALA A 68 3.19 7.77 -10.51
CA ALA A 68 2.40 8.98 -10.33
C ALA A 68 3.31 10.18 -10.01
N PHE A 69 2.79 11.38 -10.29
CA PHE A 69 3.50 12.62 -10.02
C PHE A 69 3.55 12.88 -8.50
N ALA A 70 4.75 12.99 -7.95
CA ALA A 70 5.05 13.20 -6.55
C ALA A 70 6.04 14.38 -6.44
N PRO A 71 5.55 15.63 -6.42
CA PRO A 71 6.42 16.80 -6.35
C PRO A 71 7.12 16.82 -4.99
N THR A 72 8.44 16.77 -5.00
CA THR A 72 9.26 17.04 -3.81
C THR A 72 9.84 18.45 -3.90
N ALA A 73 10.48 18.92 -2.83
CA ALA A 73 11.19 20.20 -2.85
C ALA A 73 12.31 20.25 -3.90
N SER A 74 12.77 19.11 -4.41
CA SER A 74 13.69 19.03 -5.54
C SER A 74 12.96 18.71 -6.84
N LEU A 75 13.25 19.47 -7.90
CA LEU A 75 12.64 19.31 -9.23
C LEU A 75 13.24 18.13 -10.03
N SER A 76 14.15 17.34 -9.44
CA SER A 76 14.90 16.30 -10.15
C SER A 76 14.19 14.95 -10.20
N SER A 77 13.33 14.65 -9.22
CA SER A 77 12.49 13.44 -9.22
C SER A 77 11.08 13.80 -8.82
N CYS A 78 10.22 13.93 -9.83
CA CYS A 78 8.82 14.31 -9.64
C CYS A 78 7.87 13.14 -9.86
N ARG A 79 8.36 11.91 -10.02
CA ARG A 79 7.56 10.70 -10.20
C ARG A 79 8.02 9.63 -9.23
N SER A 80 7.08 8.82 -8.77
CA SER A 80 7.39 7.68 -7.92
C SER A 80 6.42 6.52 -8.19
N PRO A 81 6.91 5.27 -8.18
CA PRO A 81 6.09 4.07 -8.29
C PRO A 81 5.55 3.57 -6.94
N ILE A 82 5.87 4.26 -5.84
CA ILE A 82 5.56 3.79 -4.49
C ILE A 82 4.26 4.42 -4.01
N PHE A 83 3.33 3.59 -3.55
CA PHE A 83 2.02 4.03 -3.11
C PHE A 83 1.68 3.56 -1.71
N ARG A 84 0.80 4.32 -1.07
CA ARG A 84 0.00 3.91 0.08
C ARG A 84 -1.48 3.95 -0.25
N VAL A 85 -2.25 3.10 0.41
CA VAL A 85 -3.71 3.12 0.30
C VAL A 85 -4.26 4.16 1.28
N GLU A 86 -5.17 5.01 0.81
CA GLU A 86 -5.95 5.93 1.65
C GLU A 86 -7.32 5.35 1.98
N SER A 87 -7.97 4.76 0.98
CA SER A 87 -9.30 4.18 1.10
C SER A 87 -9.57 3.25 -0.07
N VAL A 88 -10.46 2.28 0.14
CA VAL A 88 -11.04 1.45 -0.90
C VAL A 88 -12.54 1.40 -0.69
N ASP A 89 -13.33 1.61 -1.74
CA ASP A 89 -14.79 1.52 -1.67
C ASP A 89 -15.33 0.12 -2.05
N ASP A 90 -16.63 -0.06 -1.86
CA ASP A 90 -17.34 -1.30 -2.17
C ASP A 90 -17.33 -1.61 -3.68
N ASP A 91 -17.27 -0.55 -4.51
CA ASP A 91 -17.20 -0.62 -5.97
C ASP A 91 -15.77 -0.93 -6.49
N SER A 92 -14.86 -1.31 -5.59
CA SER A 92 -13.47 -1.72 -5.90
C SER A 92 -12.60 -0.59 -6.48
N CYS A 93 -12.96 0.66 -6.23
CA CYS A 93 -12.14 1.81 -6.51
C CYS A 93 -11.28 2.15 -5.29
N ALA A 94 -10.00 2.46 -5.54
CA ALA A 94 -9.03 2.75 -4.49
C ALA A 94 -8.46 4.17 -4.66
N VAL A 95 -8.35 4.89 -3.55
CA VAL A 95 -7.62 6.16 -3.49
C VAL A 95 -6.22 5.85 -2.99
N LEU A 96 -5.23 6.15 -3.83
CA LEU A 96 -3.82 5.92 -3.53
C LEU A 96 -3.09 7.24 -3.40
N ARG A 97 -2.22 7.35 -2.39
CA ARG A 97 -1.27 8.45 -2.28
C ARG A 97 0.11 7.97 -2.69
N VAL A 98 0.72 8.71 -3.60
CA VAL A 98 2.11 8.49 -4.01
C VAL A 98 3.07 8.90 -2.90
N LEU A 99 4.13 8.11 -2.70
CA LEU A 99 5.16 8.32 -1.69
C LEU A 99 6.50 8.63 -2.33
N THR A 100 7.32 9.43 -1.67
CA THR A 100 8.67 9.77 -2.12
C THR A 100 9.70 9.12 -1.20
N VAL A 101 10.75 8.52 -1.77
CA VAL A 101 11.84 7.98 -0.97
C VAL A 101 12.81 9.10 -0.64
N VAL A 102 13.05 9.31 0.64
CA VAL A 102 14.17 10.12 1.13
C VAL A 102 15.28 9.18 1.54
N LEU A 103 16.45 9.34 0.94
CA LEU A 103 17.67 8.71 1.46
C LEU A 103 18.03 9.51 2.71
N GLY A 104 17.99 8.85 3.87
CA GLY A 104 18.44 9.48 5.11
C GLY A 104 19.93 9.73 5.01
N ASP A 105 20.33 10.99 4.94
CA ASP A 105 21.74 11.35 5.11
C ASP A 105 22.13 10.94 6.52
N THR A 106 22.94 9.89 6.64
CA THR A 106 23.63 9.55 7.90
C THR A 106 24.57 10.71 8.22
N SER A 107 24.08 11.65 9.04
CA SER A 107 24.88 12.69 9.68
C SER A 107 25.23 12.26 11.09
#